data_AF-A0AAW1G3N2-F1
#
_entry.id   AF-A0AAW1G3N2-F1
#
_cell.length_a   1.000
_cell.length_b   1.000
_cell.length_c   1.000
_cell.angle_alpha   90.00
_cell.angle_beta   90.00
_cell.angle_gamma   90.00
#
_symmetry.space_group_name_H-M   'P 1'
#
loop_
_entity.id
_entity.type
_entity.pdbx_description
1 polymer ?
#
loop_
_entity_poly.entity_id
_entity_poly.type
_entity_poly.pdbx_seq_one_letter_code
_entity_poly.pdbx_strand_id
1 'polypeptide(L)'
;MTRPSTSSVGLILLLIGYAAAGAETDVRPRGVRSSACQEHTNLHNRLDVVEKKVEDTVEKLEAEMAALLDAIEAPKWRSLLDNTGNTAVDILGDPGQKVLN
;
A
#
# COMPACT_ATOMS: atom_id res chain seq x y z
N MET A 1 -9.28 30.29 -56.65
CA MET A 1 -8.49 30.36 -55.40
C MET A 1 -9.41 30.76 -54.26
N THR A 2 -10.02 29.78 -53.61
CA THR A 2 -10.95 29.96 -52.48
C THR A 2 -10.15 29.96 -51.18
N ARG A 3 -10.18 31.08 -50.45
CA ARG A 3 -9.52 31.25 -49.14
C ARG A 3 -10.24 30.39 -48.09
N PRO A 4 -9.54 29.64 -47.22
CA PRO A 4 -10.18 28.91 -46.14
C PRO A 4 -10.49 29.86 -44.96
N SER A 5 -11.77 30.13 -44.73
CA SER A 5 -12.30 30.89 -43.59
C SER A 5 -12.30 30.10 -42.26
N THR A 6 -11.43 29.09 -42.11
CA THR A 6 -11.40 28.19 -40.95
C THR A 6 -10.74 28.82 -39.71
N SER A 7 -10.09 29.97 -39.85
CA SER A 7 -9.36 30.62 -38.76
C SER A 7 -10.26 31.33 -37.72
N SER A 8 -11.45 31.79 -38.12
CA SER A 8 -12.33 32.57 -37.23
C SER A 8 -13.10 31.69 -36.24
N VAL A 9 -13.58 30.53 -36.68
CA VAL A 9 -14.35 29.61 -35.83
C VAL A 9 -13.50 29.03 -34.70
N GLY A 10 -12.24 28.68 -34.98
CA GLY A 10 -11.32 28.21 -33.94
C GLY A 10 -11.03 29.27 -32.88
N LEU A 11 -10.92 30.54 -33.30
CA LEU A 11 -10.73 31.68 -32.40
C LEU A 11 -11.97 31.93 -31.53
N ILE A 12 -13.16 31.84 -32.11
CA ILE A 12 -14.43 31.97 -31.38
C ILE A 12 -14.58 30.85 -30.33
N LEU A 13 -14.26 29.61 -30.69
CA LEU A 13 -14.31 28.47 -29.75
C LEU A 13 -13.30 28.63 -28.61
N LEU A 14 -12.10 29.13 -28.90
CA LEU A 14 -11.08 29.46 -27.90
C LEU A 14 -11.56 30.56 -26.94
N LEU A 15 -12.18 31.62 -27.45
CA LEU A 15 -12.69 32.74 -26.65
C LEU A 15 -13.89 32.34 -25.78
N ILE A 16 -14.79 31.49 -26.29
CA ILE A 16 -15.92 30.97 -25.52
C ILE A 16 -15.41 30.04 -24.41
N GLY A 17 -14.43 29.18 -24.70
CA GLY A 17 -13.78 28.35 -23.69
C GLY A 17 -13.10 29.18 -22.60
N TYR A 18 -12.42 30.27 -22.96
CA TYR A 18 -11.77 31.21 -22.04
C TYR A 18 -12.76 32.04 -21.20
N ALA A 19 -13.97 32.30 -21.71
CA ALA A 19 -15.00 33.01 -20.95
C ALA A 19 -15.80 32.06 -20.04
N ALA A 20 -15.93 30.78 -20.40
CA ALA A 20 -16.68 29.77 -19.65
C ALA A 20 -15.85 29.07 -18.55
N ALA A 21 -14.55 28.84 -18.80
CA ALA A 21 -13.58 28.58 -17.75
C ALA A 21 -13.26 29.92 -17.13
N GLY A 22 -14.14 30.36 -16.21
CA GLY A 22 -14.19 31.72 -15.65
C GLY A 22 -12.80 32.34 -15.58
N ALA A 23 -12.69 33.61 -15.98
CA ALA A 23 -11.45 34.35 -15.84
C ALA A 23 -11.12 34.50 -14.34
N GLU A 24 -10.63 33.43 -13.72
CA GLU A 24 -9.59 33.48 -12.72
C GLU A 24 -8.38 34.12 -13.39
N THR A 25 -8.48 35.45 -13.53
CA THR A 25 -7.40 36.33 -13.11
C THR A 25 -7.15 36.10 -11.61
N ASP A 26 -6.88 34.86 -11.24
CA ASP A 26 -6.25 34.48 -9.99
C ASP A 26 -4.79 34.90 -10.16
N VAL A 27 -4.59 36.21 -10.17
CA VAL A 27 -3.37 36.82 -9.67
C VAL A 27 -3.43 36.66 -8.15
N ARG A 28 -3.51 35.41 -7.69
CA ARG A 28 -3.16 35.10 -6.31
C ARG A 28 -1.70 35.48 -6.17
N PRO A 29 -1.30 36.14 -5.08
CA PRO A 29 0.09 36.54 -4.90
C PRO A 29 0.98 35.33 -5.17
N ARG A 30 2.05 35.48 -5.97
CA ARG A 30 3.00 34.39 -6.26
C ARG A 30 3.43 33.63 -5.00
N GLY A 31 3.46 34.30 -3.85
CA GLY A 31 3.71 33.69 -2.54
C GLY A 31 2.71 32.62 -2.10
N VAL A 32 1.43 32.71 -2.46
CA VAL A 32 0.40 31.71 -2.10
C VAL A 32 0.41 30.50 -3.04
N ARG A 33 0.79 30.67 -4.31
CA ARG A 33 1.09 29.52 -5.19
C ARG A 33 2.38 28.82 -4.77
N SER A 34 3.39 29.58 -4.34
CA SER A 34 4.63 29.03 -3.80
C SER A 34 4.38 28.25 -2.50
N SER A 35 3.46 28.69 -1.64
CA SER A 35 3.13 27.95 -0.41
C SER A 35 2.41 26.64 -0.71
N ALA A 36 1.44 26.63 -1.63
CA ALA A 36 0.76 25.40 -2.05
C ALA A 36 1.72 24.38 -2.70
N CYS A 37 2.64 24.84 -3.56
CA CYS A 37 3.69 23.97 -4.12
C CYS A 37 4.65 23.44 -3.04
N GLN A 38 4.99 24.27 -2.04
CA GLN A 38 5.86 23.88 -0.93
C GLN A 38 5.18 22.88 0.01
N GLU A 39 3.89 23.07 0.29
CA GLU A 39 3.05 22.17 1.08
C GLU A 39 2.92 20.80 0.39
N HIS A 40 2.66 20.80 -0.93
CA HIS A 40 2.60 19.58 -1.72
C HIS A 40 3.95 18.84 -1.72
N THR A 41 5.07 19.56 -1.87
CA THR A 41 6.41 18.98 -1.79
C THR A 41 6.71 18.41 -0.39
N ASN A 42 6.29 19.10 0.67
CA ASN A 42 6.44 18.61 2.03
C ASN A 42 5.63 17.33 2.28
N LEU A 43 4.40 17.28 1.74
CA LEU A 43 3.56 16.09 1.83
C LEU A 43 4.21 14.89 1.11
N HIS A 44 4.71 15.08 -0.11
CA HIS A 44 5.43 14.02 -0.84
C HIS A 44 6.67 13.56 -0.09
N ASN A 45 7.49 14.47 0.41
CA ASN A 45 8.67 14.09 1.22
C ASN A 45 8.29 13.27 2.46
N ARG A 46 7.16 13.59 3.11
CA ARG A 46 6.67 12.81 4.26
C ARG A 46 6.13 11.45 3.84
N LEU A 47 5.50 11.37 2.67
CA LEU A 47 5.02 10.11 2.11
C LEU A 47 6.19 9.20 1.74
N ASP A 48 7.24 9.73 1.10
CA ASP A 48 8.46 8.99 0.76
C ASP A 48 9.12 8.39 2.02
N VAL A 49 9.17 9.15 3.12
CA VAL A 49 9.70 8.65 4.40
C VAL A 49 8.83 7.52 4.96
N VAL A 50 7.50 7.62 4.82
CA VAL A 50 6.58 6.57 5.28
C VAL A 50 6.71 5.34 4.38
N GLU A 51 6.75 5.50 3.07
CA GLU A 51 6.94 4.43 2.09
C GLU A 51 8.24 3.68 2.38
N LYS A 52 9.36 4.39 2.50
CA LYS A 52 10.65 3.78 2.84
C LYS A 52 10.60 3.02 4.16
N LYS A 53 9.96 3.60 5.18
CA LYS A 53 9.83 2.95 6.49
C LYS A 53 8.97 1.69 6.39
N VAL A 54 7.90 1.70 5.60
CA VAL A 54 7.06 0.52 5.37
C VAL A 54 7.89 -0.56 4.69
N GLU A 55 8.60 -0.23 3.60
CA GLU A 55 9.50 -1.15 2.91
C GLU A 55 10.52 -1.78 3.86
N ASP A 56 11.24 -0.95 4.64
CA ASP A 56 12.26 -1.41 5.59
C ASP A 56 11.66 -2.34 6.66
N THR A 57 10.46 -2.03 7.14
CA THR A 57 9.79 -2.87 8.16
C THR A 57 9.33 -4.20 7.60
N VAL A 58 8.87 -4.23 6.35
CA VAL A 58 8.47 -5.46 5.67
C VAL A 58 9.68 -6.33 5.41
N GLU A 59 10.76 -5.77 4.84
CA GLU A 59 12.01 -6.50 4.58
C GLU A 59 12.58 -7.09 5.88
N LYS A 60 12.60 -6.29 6.96
CA LYS A 60 13.05 -6.76 8.27
C LYS A 60 12.17 -7.89 8.82
N LEU A 61 10.84 -7.78 8.70
CA LEU A 61 9.92 -8.80 9.16
C LEU A 61 10.09 -10.11 8.38
N GLU A 62 10.28 -10.03 7.06
CA GLU A 62 10.55 -11.19 6.21
C GLU A 62 11.86 -11.89 6.62
N ALA A 63 12.92 -11.12 6.88
CA ALA A 63 14.19 -11.66 7.36
C ALA A 63 14.06 -12.32 8.75
N GLU A 64 13.33 -11.69 9.68
CA GLU A 64 13.08 -12.25 11.01
C GLU A 64 12.23 -13.51 10.95
N MET A 65 11.22 -13.56 10.07
CA MET A 65 10.38 -14.74 9.86
C MET A 65 11.18 -15.89 9.23
N ALA A 66 12.04 -15.61 8.25
CA ALA A 66 12.93 -16.61 7.67
C ALA A 66 13.90 -17.18 8.72
N ALA A 67 14.49 -16.31 9.55
CA ALA A 67 15.37 -16.74 10.64
C ALA A 67 14.62 -17.56 11.71
N LEU A 68 13.38 -17.20 12.02
CA LEU A 68 12.54 -17.95 12.95
C LEU A 68 12.19 -19.35 12.40
N LEU A 69 11.81 -19.44 11.13
CA LEU A 69 11.51 -20.73 10.48
C LEU A 69 12.74 -21.64 10.45
N ASP A 70 13.90 -21.12 10.06
CA ASP A 70 15.17 -21.86 10.10
C ASP A 70 15.49 -22.37 11.53
N ALA A 71 15.25 -21.52 12.54
CA ALA A 71 15.45 -21.90 13.94
C ALA A 71 14.49 -23.01 14.43
N ILE A 72 13.27 -23.09 13.88
CA ILE A 72 12.28 -24.14 14.19
C ILE A 72 12.62 -25.44 13.46
N GLU A 73 13.00 -25.36 12.19
CA GLU A 73 13.42 -26.52 11.40
C GLU A 73 14.77 -27.12 11.85
N ALA A 74 15.50 -26.37 12.67
CA ALA A 74 16.76 -26.82 13.25
C ALA A 74 16.64 -28.23 13.86
N PRO A 75 17.60 -29.14 13.58
CA PRO A 75 17.54 -30.55 13.99
C PRO A 75 17.28 -30.77 15.49
N LYS A 76 17.66 -29.80 16.33
CA LYS A 76 17.44 -29.82 17.78
C LYS A 76 15.96 -29.86 18.20
N TRP A 77 15.04 -29.39 17.35
CA TRP A 77 13.59 -29.38 17.61
C TRP A 77 12.81 -30.45 16.83
N ARG A 78 13.43 -31.06 15.81
CA ARG A 78 12.75 -32.06 14.95
C ARG A 78 12.18 -33.23 15.75
N SER A 79 12.91 -33.74 16.75
CA SER A 79 12.42 -34.84 17.60
C SER A 79 11.20 -34.48 18.46
N LEU A 80 11.00 -33.19 18.77
CA LEU A 80 9.82 -32.71 19.51
C LEU A 80 8.63 -32.50 18.57
N LEU A 81 8.88 -31.99 17.36
CA LEU A 81 7.87 -31.83 16.31
C LEU A 81 7.35 -33.20 15.82
N ASP A 82 8.24 -34.17 15.61
CA ASP A 82 7.88 -35.53 15.15
C ASP A 82 7.08 -36.32 16.20
N ASN A 83 7.28 -36.07 17.50
CA ASN A 83 6.50 -36.69 18.58
C ASN A 83 5.12 -36.03 18.80
N THR A 84 4.90 -34.81 18.31
CA THR A 84 3.63 -34.10 18.54
C THR A 84 2.42 -34.83 17.92
N GLY A 85 2.64 -35.64 16.87
CA GLY A 85 1.60 -36.50 16.28
C GLY A 85 1.28 -37.78 17.05
N ASN A 86 2.13 -38.21 18.00
CA ASN A 86 1.94 -39.47 18.75
C ASN A 86 1.54 -39.28 20.23
N THR A 87 1.72 -38.07 20.79
CA THR A 87 1.31 -37.72 22.15
C THR A 87 0.05 -36.84 22.18
N ALA A 88 -0.88 -37.00 21.24
CA ALA A 88 -2.25 -36.55 21.47
C ALA A 88 -2.83 -37.41 22.61
N VAL A 89 -2.62 -36.98 23.86
CA VAL A 89 -3.33 -37.54 25.02
C VAL A 89 -4.80 -37.24 24.77
N ASP A 90 -5.58 -38.26 24.43
CA ASP A 90 -7.03 -38.15 24.29
C ASP A 90 -7.64 -37.89 25.66
N ILE A 91 -7.78 -36.62 26.03
CA ILE A 91 -8.40 -36.17 27.29
C ILE A 91 -9.92 -36.44 27.26
N LEU A 92 -10.51 -36.77 26.10
CA LEU A 92 -11.92 -37.13 25.94
C LEU A 92 -12.15 -38.65 25.84
N GLY A 93 -11.20 -39.48 26.29
CA GLY A 93 -11.39 -40.93 26.37
C GLY A 93 -12.62 -41.29 27.21
N ASP A 94 -13.68 -41.77 26.55
CA ASP A 94 -14.90 -42.28 27.17
C ASP A 94 -14.57 -43.47 28.10
N PRO A 95 -14.88 -43.42 29.41
CA PRO A 95 -14.71 -44.54 30.31
C PRO A 95 -15.84 -45.56 30.11
N GLY A 96 -15.88 -46.17 28.93
CA GLY A 96 -17.05 -46.89 28.43
C GLY A 96 -16.81 -48.34 28.04
N GLN A 97 -15.86 -49.06 28.65
CA GLN A 97 -15.69 -50.50 28.38
C GLN A 97 -16.05 -51.35 29.60
N LYS A 98 -17.31 -51.80 29.63
CA LYS A 98 -17.72 -53.04 30.30
C LYS A 98 -18.43 -53.93 29.28
N VAL A 99 -17.65 -54.65 28.47
CA VAL A 99 -18.18 -55.82 27.76
C VAL A 99 -17.97 -57.01 28.69
N LEU A 100 -19.04 -57.37 29.42
CA LEU A 100 -19.19 -58.72 29.95
C LEU A 100 -19.50 -59.64 28.77
N ASN A 101 -18.65 -60.64 28.55
CA ASN A 101 -19.02 -61.97 28.07
C ASN A 101 -17.96 -62.96 28.54
#